data_AF-E2B203-F1
#
_entry.id   AF-E2B203-F1
#
_cell.length_a   1.000
_cell.length_b   1.000
_cell.length_c   1.000
_cell.angle_alpha   90.00
_cell.angle_beta   90.00
_cell.angle_gamma   90.00
#
_symmetry.space_group_name_H-M   'P 1'
#
loop_
_entity.id
_entity.type
_entity.pdbx_description
1 polymer ?
#
loop_
_entity_poly.entity_id
_entity_poly.type
_entity_poly.pdbx_seq_one_letter_code
_entity_poly.pdbx_strand_id
1 'polypeptide(L)'
;KLKNDRLYIVFCTNATGSHKLPPYYIYEYEHETVKKYLKNEESVIFKKKGDGWENDIISNWYNNVFINLVSDHHQKTETIGKVILLTKLYKEFEDDMQNDNFEILFFPSSAYTILQSL
;
A
#
# COMPACT_ATOMS: atom_id res chain seq x y z
N LYS A 1 1.27 -6.58 -27.07
CA LYS A 1 2.44 -6.86 -26.20
C LYS A 1 2.36 -5.90 -25.02
N LEU A 2 2.23 -6.40 -23.79
CA LEU A 2 2.13 -5.65 -22.52
C LEU A 2 3.45 -4.96 -22.13
N LYS A 3 4.26 -4.53 -23.10
CA LYS A 3 5.71 -4.31 -22.92
C LYS A 3 6.04 -3.13 -21.99
N ASN A 4 5.06 -2.30 -21.68
CA ASN A 4 5.19 -1.08 -20.89
C ASN A 4 4.19 -0.98 -19.72
N ASP A 5 3.32 -1.98 -19.55
CA ASP A 5 2.41 -2.06 -18.41
C ASP A 5 3.19 -2.53 -17.17
N ARG A 6 2.72 -2.17 -15.99
CA ARG A 6 3.35 -2.53 -14.71
C ARG A 6 2.32 -3.05 -13.73
N LEU A 7 2.65 -4.12 -13.02
CA LEU A 7 1.90 -4.59 -11.87
C LEU A 7 2.68 -4.21 -10.61
N TYR A 8 2.09 -3.35 -9.79
CA TYR A 8 2.57 -3.04 -8.46
C TYR A 8 1.81 -3.89 -7.46
N ILE A 9 2.55 -4.51 -6.55
CA ILE A 9 1.99 -5.31 -5.46
C ILE A 9 2.54 -4.74 -4.16
N VAL A 10 1.64 -4.28 -3.30
CA VAL A 10 2.00 -3.79 -1.96
C VAL A 10 1.74 -4.91 -0.96
N PHE A 11 2.79 -5.27 -0.23
CA PHE A 11 2.72 -6.21 0.89
C PHE A 11 2.88 -5.44 2.20
N CYS A 12 2.19 -5.90 3.24
CA CYS A 12 2.30 -5.33 4.57
C CYS A 12 2.19 -6.45 5.62
N THR A 13 3.06 -6.40 6.62
CA THR A 13 3.07 -7.33 7.74
C THR A 13 3.48 -6.60 9.01
N ASN A 14 3.09 -7.14 10.17
CA ASN A 14 3.61 -6.64 11.44
C ASN A 14 5.10 -7.01 11.63
N ALA A 15 5.74 -6.39 12.63
CA ALA A 15 7.17 -6.55 12.86
C ALA A 15 7.63 -8.01 13.08
N THR A 16 6.73 -8.88 13.55
CA THR A 16 7.02 -10.30 13.80
C THR A 16 6.70 -11.20 12.61
N GLY A 17 6.08 -10.68 11.54
CA GLY A 17 5.63 -11.47 10.39
C GLY A 17 4.42 -12.37 10.65
N SER A 18 3.85 -12.33 11.87
CA SER A 18 2.76 -13.21 12.32
C SER A 18 1.40 -12.81 11.77
N HIS A 19 1.21 -11.53 11.46
CA HIS A 19 0.00 -11.03 10.82
C HIS A 19 0.37 -10.31 9.52
N LYS A 20 -0.31 -10.69 8.44
CA LYS A 20 -0.09 -10.18 7.09
C LYS A 20 -1.40 -9.64 6.55
N LEU A 21 -1.35 -8.44 5.98
CA LEU A 21 -2.50 -7.91 5.25
C LEU A 21 -2.60 -8.58 3.87
N PRO A 22 -3.81 -8.71 3.30
CA PRO A 22 -3.97 -9.09 1.90
C PRO A 22 -3.14 -8.18 0.98
N PRO A 23 -2.48 -8.73 -0.06
CA PRO A 23 -1.74 -7.90 -0.99
C PRO A 23 -2.66 -6.91 -1.70
N TYR A 24 -2.15 -5.70 -1.93
CA TYR A 24 -2.88 -4.66 -2.64
C TYR A 24 -2.31 -4.51 -4.05
N TYR A 25 -3.17 -4.77 -5.06
CA TYR A 25 -2.77 -4.91 -6.45
C TYR A 25 -3.13 -3.67 -7.26
N ILE A 26 -2.14 -3.10 -7.95
CA ILE A 26 -2.34 -1.99 -8.86
C ILE A 26 -1.75 -2.34 -10.22
N TYR A 27 -2.61 -2.35 -11.24
CA TYR A 27 -2.20 -2.54 -12.61
C TYR A 27 -2.17 -1.21 -13.34
N GLU A 28 -0.96 -0.76 -13.66
CA GLU A 28 -0.71 0.40 -14.50
C GLU A 28 -0.66 -0.02 -15.97
N TYR A 29 -1.56 0.54 -16.77
CA TYR A 29 -1.65 0.25 -18.20
C TYR A 29 -1.34 1.49 -19.05
N GLU A 30 -0.75 1.29 -20.21
CA GLU A 30 -0.55 2.36 -21.20
C GLU A 30 -1.74 2.46 -22.18
N HIS A 31 -2.35 1.33 -22.53
CA HIS A 31 -3.39 1.27 -23.56
C HIS A 31 -4.75 0.81 -23.02
N GLU A 32 -5.80 1.59 -23.32
CA GLU A 32 -7.19 1.32 -22.91
C GLU A 32 -7.74 -0.04 -23.38
N THR A 33 -7.16 -0.61 -24.44
CA THR A 33 -7.54 -1.95 -24.94
C THR A 33 -7.27 -3.05 -23.92
N VAL A 34 -6.35 -2.82 -22.98
CA VAL A 34 -5.99 -3.77 -21.91
C VAL A 34 -7.12 -3.94 -20.90
N LYS A 35 -7.91 -2.89 -20.61
CA LYS A 35 -9.07 -2.97 -19.71
C LYS A 35 -10.04 -4.08 -20.12
N LYS A 36 -10.21 -4.32 -21.42
CA LYS A 36 -11.13 -5.35 -21.93
C LYS A 36 -10.76 -6.76 -21.49
N TYR A 37 -9.48 -7.01 -21.22
CA TYR A 37 -8.97 -8.31 -20.79
C TYR A 37 -8.91 -8.45 -19.27
N LEU A 38 -8.98 -7.34 -18.52
CA LEU A 38 -8.80 -7.30 -17.08
C LEU A 38 -10.09 -6.96 -16.30
N LYS A 39 -11.22 -6.82 -17.00
CA LYS A 39 -12.54 -6.41 -16.48
C LYS A 39 -13.14 -7.28 -15.38
N ASN A 40 -12.56 -8.45 -15.10
CA ASN A 40 -13.14 -9.43 -14.16
C ASN A 40 -12.36 -9.55 -12.84
N GLU A 41 -11.30 -8.76 -12.64
CA GLU A 41 -10.49 -8.81 -11.41
C GLU A 41 -10.87 -7.67 -10.46
N GLU A 42 -11.85 -7.91 -9.58
CA GLU A 42 -12.37 -6.91 -8.63
C GLU A 42 -11.32 -6.45 -7.61
N SER A 43 -10.30 -7.27 -7.34
CA SER A 43 -9.23 -6.96 -6.39
C SER A 43 -8.07 -6.15 -6.98
N VAL A 44 -8.11 -5.83 -8.28
CA VAL A 44 -7.04 -5.11 -8.98
C VAL A 44 -7.49 -3.70 -9.32
N ILE A 45 -6.71 -2.72 -8.91
CA ILE A 45 -6.96 -1.31 -9.25
C ILE A 45 -6.28 -1.00 -10.56
N PHE A 46 -7.04 -0.56 -11.55
CA PHE A 46 -6.52 -0.21 -12.87
C PHE A 46 -6.24 1.29 -12.97
N LYS A 47 -5.00 1.66 -13.29
CA LYS A 47 -4.60 3.05 -13.51
C LYS A 47 -3.90 3.24 -14.83
N LYS A 48 -4.13 4.39 -15.46
CA LYS A 48 -3.45 4.75 -16.70
C LYS A 48 -2.10 5.36 -16.35
N LYS A 49 -1.08 4.99 -17.12
CA LYS A 49 0.27 5.54 -16.97
C LYS A 49 0.30 7.05 -17.20
N GLY A 50 0.94 7.77 -16.28
CA GLY A 50 1.14 9.22 -16.36
C GLY A 50 0.05 10.07 -15.71
N ASP A 51 -0.98 9.45 -15.11
CA ASP A 51 -2.06 10.17 -14.42
C ASP A 51 -1.65 10.72 -13.03
N GLY A 52 -0.42 10.49 -12.56
CA GLY A 52 0.03 10.90 -11.21
C GLY A 52 -0.78 10.21 -10.10
N TRP A 53 -1.23 8.98 -10.35
CA TRP A 53 -2.18 8.25 -9.51
C TRP A 53 -1.57 7.73 -8.20
N GLU A 54 -0.24 7.74 -8.10
CA GLU A 54 0.52 7.10 -7.02
C GLU A 54 0.06 7.60 -5.65
N ASN A 55 -0.13 8.91 -5.54
CA ASN A 55 -0.53 9.60 -4.31
C ASN A 55 -1.92 9.15 -3.86
N ASP A 56 -2.91 9.26 -4.76
CA ASP A 56 -4.30 8.89 -4.51
C ASP A 56 -4.42 7.43 -4.06
N ILE A 57 -3.63 6.54 -4.65
CA ILE A 57 -3.70 5.11 -4.34
C ILE A 57 -3.10 4.78 -2.99
N ILE A 58 -1.99 5.43 -2.63
CA ILE A 58 -1.34 5.22 -1.33
C ILE A 58 -2.24 5.77 -0.21
N SER A 59 -2.75 6.99 -0.37
CA SER A 59 -3.67 7.59 0.58
C SER A 59 -4.97 6.79 0.70
N ASN A 60 -5.54 6.34 -0.41
CA ASN A 60 -6.73 5.47 -0.40
C ASN A 60 -6.45 4.13 0.30
N TRP A 61 -5.32 3.50 -0.01
CA TRP A 61 -4.92 2.25 0.63
C TRP A 61 -4.79 2.43 2.14
N TYR A 62 -4.12 3.50 2.58
CA TYR A 62 -3.92 3.75 4.00
C TYR A 62 -5.25 4.00 4.73
N ASN A 63 -6.02 4.97 4.24
CA ASN A 63 -7.24 5.43 4.90
C ASN A 63 -8.36 4.39 4.86
N ASN A 64 -8.52 3.68 3.73
CA ASN A 64 -9.68 2.80 3.53
C ASN A 64 -9.36 1.30 3.68
N VAL A 65 -8.10 0.89 3.63
CA VAL A 65 -7.72 -0.53 3.73
C VAL A 65 -6.87 -0.79 4.97
N PHE A 66 -5.72 -0.13 5.10
CA PHE A 66 -4.76 -0.39 6.18
C PHE A 66 -5.36 -0.12 7.56
N ILE A 67 -5.90 1.08 7.80
CA ILE A 67 -6.48 1.45 9.09
C ILE A 67 -7.58 0.47 9.50
N ASN A 68 -8.48 0.14 8.58
CA ASN A 68 -9.61 -0.75 8.85
C ASN A 68 -9.14 -2.16 9.21
N LEU A 69 -8.28 -2.76 8.38
CA LEU A 69 -7.81 -4.12 8.62
C LEU A 69 -6.97 -4.25 9.90
N VAL A 70 -6.14 -3.24 10.21
CA VAL A 70 -5.34 -3.24 11.44
C VAL A 70 -6.22 -3.02 12.67
N SER A 71 -7.21 -2.12 12.59
CA SER A 71 -8.16 -1.89 13.68
C SER A 71 -8.98 -3.15 13.99
N ASP A 72 -9.46 -3.83 12.95
CA ASP A 72 -10.16 -5.12 13.09
C ASP A 72 -9.27 -6.18 13.74
N HIS A 73 -7.99 -6.23 13.36
CA HIS A 73 -7.04 -7.15 13.98
C HIS A 73 -6.83 -6.83 15.46
N HIS A 74 -6.56 -5.57 15.81
CA HIS A 74 -6.38 -5.11 17.19
C HIS A 74 -7.60 -5.42 18.06
N GLN A 75 -8.82 -5.21 17.54
CA GLN A 75 -10.05 -5.56 18.26
C GLN A 75 -10.14 -7.06 18.51
N LYS A 76 -9.82 -7.89 17.52
CA LYS A 76 -9.86 -9.36 17.64
C LYS A 76 -8.78 -9.92 18.57
N THR A 77 -7.62 -9.28 18.63
CA THR A 77 -6.47 -9.72 19.45
C THR A 77 -6.36 -8.97 20.77
N GLU A 78 -7.35 -8.12 21.10
CA GLU A 78 -7.36 -7.27 22.30
C GLU A 78 -6.05 -6.48 22.48
N THR A 79 -5.44 -6.09 21.36
CA THR A 79 -4.14 -5.40 21.36
C THR A 79 -4.36 -3.90 21.54
N ILE A 80 -3.69 -3.34 22.55
CA ILE A 80 -3.81 -1.94 22.94
C ILE A 80 -2.52 -1.21 22.58
N GLY A 81 -2.65 -0.02 21.98
CA GLY A 81 -1.52 0.87 21.72
C GLY A 81 -1.61 1.54 20.35
N LYS A 82 -0.70 2.50 20.14
CA LYS A 82 -0.54 3.19 18.87
C LYS A 82 0.07 2.24 17.82
N VAL A 83 -0.43 2.30 16.60
CA VAL A 83 0.10 1.55 15.46
C VAL A 83 1.17 2.38 14.77
N ILE A 84 2.26 1.74 14.38
CA ILE A 84 3.32 2.37 13.58
C ILE A 84 3.40 1.66 12.23
N LEU A 85 3.15 2.41 11.15
CA LEU A 85 3.42 1.98 9.78
C LEU A 85 4.82 2.43 9.37
N LEU A 86 5.74 1.47 9.26
CA LEU A 86 7.09 1.72 8.74
C LEU A 86 7.12 1.48 7.23
N THR A 87 7.41 2.51 6.45
CA THR A 87 7.27 2.46 4.98
C THR A 87 8.33 3.23 4.21
N LYS A 88 8.53 2.86 2.95
CA LYS A 88 9.36 3.58 1.97
C LYS A 88 8.54 4.44 1.01
N LEU A 89 7.20 4.42 1.17
CA LEU A 89 6.31 5.22 0.35
C LEU A 89 6.65 6.72 0.54
N TYR A 90 6.36 7.56 -0.45
CA TYR A 90 6.88 8.92 -0.45
C TYR A 90 6.36 9.75 0.73
N LYS A 91 7.21 10.65 1.24
CA LYS A 91 6.92 11.52 2.38
C LYS A 91 5.83 12.56 2.08
N GLU A 92 5.58 12.85 0.81
CA GLU A 92 4.61 13.86 0.35
C GLU A 92 3.15 13.58 0.77
N PHE A 93 2.87 12.47 1.45
CA PHE A 93 1.52 12.03 1.82
C PHE A 93 1.20 12.15 3.31
N GLU A 94 2.12 12.70 4.11
CA GLU A 94 2.00 12.75 5.58
C GLU A 94 0.75 13.55 6.04
N ASP A 95 0.40 14.62 5.33
CA ASP A 95 -0.73 15.49 5.70
C ASP A 95 -2.11 14.83 5.52
N ASP A 96 -2.29 14.00 4.48
CA ASP A 96 -3.55 13.32 4.17
C ASP A 96 -3.77 12.02 4.97
N MET A 97 -2.80 11.67 5.82
CA MET A 97 -2.73 10.38 6.53
C MET A 97 -2.65 10.56 8.06
N GLN A 98 -2.98 11.75 8.57
CA GLN A 98 -2.97 12.05 10.00
C GLN A 98 -4.05 11.25 10.75
N ASN A 99 -3.64 10.55 11.81
CA ASN A 99 -4.53 9.82 12.70
C ASN A 99 -3.90 9.68 14.09
N ASP A 100 -4.64 9.99 15.16
CA ASP A 100 -4.09 9.98 16.52
C ASP A 100 -3.56 8.59 16.96
N ASN A 101 -4.15 7.52 16.44
CA ASN A 101 -3.83 6.14 16.80
C ASN A 101 -2.86 5.47 15.82
N PHE A 102 -2.52 6.12 14.70
CA PHE A 102 -1.65 5.58 13.67
C PHE A 102 -0.55 6.58 13.31
N GLU A 103 0.69 6.12 13.35
CA GLU A 103 1.86 6.92 13.00
C GLU A 103 2.57 6.31 11.80
N ILE A 104 3.05 7.17 10.90
CA ILE A 104 3.82 6.74 9.74
C ILE A 104 5.27 7.12 9.97
N LEU A 105 6.14 6.12 9.91
CA LEU A 105 7.59 6.31 9.91
C LEU A 105 8.14 5.98 8.53
N PHE A 106 8.92 6.91 7.99
CA PHE A 106 9.58 6.73 6.71
C PHE A 106 10.99 6.18 6.90
N PHE A 107 11.36 5.18 6.09
CA PHE A 107 12.74 4.71 6.09
C PHE A 107 13.68 5.85 5.69
N PRO A 108 14.77 6.10 6.45
CA PRO A 108 15.81 7.00 5.99
C PRO A 108 16.45 6.40 4.74
N SER A 109 16.75 7.24 3.74
CA SER A 109 17.28 6.81 2.44
C SER A 109 18.55 5.95 2.55
N SER A 110 19.30 6.09 3.64
CA SER A 110 20.52 5.33 3.96
C SER A 110 20.30 3.94 4.59
N ALA A 111 19.12 3.66 5.17
CA ALA A 111 18.84 2.36 5.80
C ALA A 111 18.45 1.26 4.80
N TYR A 112 18.23 1.62 3.54
CA TYR A 112 17.77 0.71 2.49
C TYR A 112 18.72 -0.48 2.27
N THR A 113 20.03 -0.23 2.27
CA THR A 113 21.06 -1.26 2.05
C THR A 113 21.11 -2.29 3.18
N ILE A 114 20.65 -1.91 4.37
CA ILE A 114 20.68 -2.76 5.57
C ILE A 114 19.48 -3.70 5.60
N LEU A 115 18.33 -3.28 5.05
CA LEU A 115 17.07 -4.04 5.08
C LEU A 115 16.82 -4.88 3.83
N GLN A 116 17.58 -4.68 2.75
CA GLN A 116 17.50 -5.51 1.53
C GLN A 116 17.88 -6.99 1.76
N SER A 117 18.49 -7.32 2.90
CA SER A 117 18.90 -8.68 3.26
C SER A 117 17.86 -9.46 4.10
N LEU A 118 16.73 -8.84 4.45
CA LEU A 118 15.57 -9.47 5.08
C LEU A 118 14.54 -9.91 4.04
#